data_AF-A0AAC8VWV2-F1
#
_entry.id   AF-A0AAC8VWV2-F1
#
_cell.length_a   1.000
_cell.length_b   1.000
_cell.length_c   1.000
_cell.angle_alpha   90.00
_cell.angle_beta   90.00
_cell.angle_gamma   90.00
#
_symmetry.space_group_name_H-M   'P 1'
#
loop_
_entity.id
_entity.type
_entity.pdbx_description
1 polymer ?
#
loop_
_entity_poly.entity_id
_entity_poly.type
_entity_poly.pdbx_seq_one_letter_code
_entity_poly.pdbx_strand_id
1 'polypeptide(L)'
;MITLGALNDITHIRHAFFTRTGGVSTGLYDSLNCGLGSNDSPAAVHENRARAAARMEVPPGHLVTCHQIHSPTCVVVEEPWTPDTAPRADAMATRNPGIALGILTADCAPVLFADSKARVIGAAHAGWKGAKAGVVEATVARMVELGAKPGRIVACIGPCIAQRSYEVGPEFPAPFEEEDERNRDYFAPSRKPGHFLFDLAAFVTRRLGDSGVTVIQRCPNDTVAEEDRFFSYRRSCLRGEADYGRGLSAIVLQG
;
A
#
# COMPACT_ATOMS: atom_id res chain seq x y z
N MET A 1 -10.19 -11.03 0.47
CA MET A 1 -9.91 -9.66 0.98
C MET A 1 -9.82 -9.70 2.49
N ILE A 2 -9.05 -8.78 3.06
CA ILE A 2 -8.80 -8.63 4.50
C ILE A 2 -9.25 -7.22 4.87
N THR A 3 -9.89 -7.08 6.03
CA THR A 3 -10.08 -5.79 6.68
C THR A 3 -9.41 -5.82 8.04
N LEU A 4 -9.02 -4.64 8.53
CA LEU A 4 -8.37 -4.46 9.82
C LEU A 4 -9.29 -3.71 10.77
N GLY A 5 -9.37 -4.20 12.01
CA GLY A 5 -10.32 -3.76 13.04
C GLY A 5 -10.33 -2.24 13.27
N ALA A 6 -9.15 -1.62 13.37
CA ALA A 6 -9.03 -0.20 13.66
C ALA A 6 -9.78 0.69 12.64
N LEU A 7 -9.87 0.27 11.37
CA LEU A 7 -10.66 0.97 10.35
C LEU A 7 -12.10 0.45 10.25
N ASN A 8 -12.39 -0.80 10.65
CA ASN A 8 -13.77 -1.33 10.68
C ASN A 8 -14.66 -0.53 11.66
N ASP A 9 -14.06 0.10 12.67
CA ASP A 9 -14.77 0.90 13.67
C ASP A 9 -15.26 2.26 13.13
N ILE A 10 -14.89 2.64 11.91
CA ILE A 10 -15.30 3.89 11.25
C ILE A 10 -16.45 3.59 10.28
N THR A 11 -17.66 4.03 10.63
CA THR A 11 -18.91 3.59 9.96
C THR A 11 -19.18 4.18 8.58
N HIS A 12 -18.49 5.26 8.19
CA HIS A 12 -18.68 5.96 6.91
C HIS A 12 -17.49 5.79 5.97
N ILE A 13 -16.67 4.75 6.20
CA ILE A 13 -15.67 4.32 5.25
C ILE A 13 -15.87 2.86 4.92
N ARG A 14 -15.33 2.48 3.76
CA ARG A 14 -15.10 1.08 3.43
C ARG A 14 -13.63 0.94 3.04
N HIS A 15 -12.97 -0.10 3.53
CA HIS A 15 -11.61 -0.43 3.15
C HIS A 15 -11.46 -1.93 2.88
N ALA A 16 -10.45 -2.27 2.08
CA ALA A 16 -10.08 -3.65 1.84
C ALA A 16 -8.61 -3.74 1.43
N PHE A 17 -7.92 -4.73 1.98
CA PHE A 17 -6.68 -5.27 1.45
C PHE A 17 -7.01 -6.53 0.65
N PHE A 18 -6.99 -6.44 -0.68
CA PHE A 18 -7.37 -7.54 -1.54
C PHE A 18 -6.29 -8.64 -1.55
N THR A 19 -6.74 -9.89 -1.59
CA THR A 19 -5.89 -11.05 -1.85
C THR A 19 -5.79 -11.26 -3.36
N ARG A 20 -4.89 -12.14 -3.82
CA ARG A 20 -4.76 -12.52 -5.23
C ARG A 20 -5.96 -13.33 -5.76
N THR A 21 -6.94 -13.64 -4.92
CA THR A 21 -8.08 -14.52 -5.23
C THR A 21 -9.33 -13.73 -5.65
N GLY A 22 -10.13 -14.31 -6.55
CA GLY A 22 -11.43 -13.78 -6.98
C GLY A 22 -11.40 -12.99 -8.30
N GLY A 23 -10.30 -13.03 -9.04
CA GLY A 23 -10.19 -12.38 -10.35
C GLY A 23 -10.44 -13.32 -11.53
N VAL A 24 -9.95 -12.91 -12.70
CA VAL A 24 -10.07 -13.63 -13.98
C VAL A 24 -8.74 -13.80 -14.72
N SER A 25 -7.66 -13.22 -14.21
CA SER A 25 -6.34 -13.41 -14.79
C SER A 25 -5.87 -14.85 -14.59
N THR A 26 -4.90 -15.29 -15.39
CA THR A 26 -4.38 -16.67 -15.35
C THR A 26 -2.84 -16.68 -15.31
N GLY A 27 -2.24 -17.86 -15.09
CA GLY A 27 -0.79 -18.02 -15.07
C GLY A 27 -0.13 -17.24 -13.91
N LEU A 28 0.91 -16.47 -14.22
CA LEU A 28 1.64 -15.64 -13.23
C LEU A 28 0.73 -14.62 -12.52
N TYR A 29 -0.37 -14.24 -13.16
CA TYR A 29 -1.33 -13.24 -12.70
C TYR A 29 -2.56 -13.86 -12.04
N ASP A 30 -2.62 -15.19 -11.90
CA ASP A 30 -3.77 -15.86 -11.29
C ASP A 30 -4.01 -15.32 -9.86
N SER A 31 -5.13 -14.70 -9.52
CA SER A 31 -6.34 -14.44 -10.32
C SER A 31 -6.70 -12.95 -10.40
N LEU A 32 -6.61 -12.21 -9.28
CA LEU A 32 -7.06 -10.82 -9.14
C LEU A 32 -5.90 -9.84 -9.30
N ASN A 33 -5.26 -9.83 -10.47
CA ASN A 33 -4.24 -8.85 -10.80
C ASN A 33 -4.88 -7.50 -11.17
N CYS A 34 -4.57 -6.46 -10.40
CA CYS A 34 -5.06 -5.08 -10.62
C CYS A 34 -3.99 -4.16 -11.25
N GLY A 35 -2.82 -4.70 -11.60
CA GLY A 35 -1.68 -3.96 -12.11
C GLY A 35 -1.78 -3.61 -13.59
N LEU A 36 -2.20 -2.39 -13.91
CA LEU A 36 -2.32 -1.89 -15.28
C LEU A 36 -0.99 -1.87 -16.06
N GLY A 37 0.15 -1.81 -15.37
CA GLY A 37 1.49 -1.89 -15.96
C GLY A 37 2.11 -3.29 -15.94
N SER A 38 1.32 -4.36 -15.81
CA SER A 38 1.80 -5.75 -15.97
C SER A 38 1.68 -6.20 -17.43
N ASN A 39 2.35 -7.28 -17.80
CA ASN A 39 2.20 -7.94 -19.10
C ASN A 39 0.99 -8.88 -19.17
N ASP A 40 -0.01 -8.66 -18.31
CA ASP A 40 -1.27 -9.40 -18.31
C ASP A 40 -2.21 -8.89 -19.42
N SER A 41 -3.29 -9.63 -19.68
CA SER A 41 -4.37 -9.18 -20.56
C SER A 41 -5.00 -7.90 -20.02
N PRO A 42 -5.01 -6.78 -20.77
CA PRO A 42 -5.66 -5.54 -20.32
C PRO A 42 -7.12 -5.74 -19.95
N ALA A 43 -7.85 -6.57 -20.70
CA ALA A 43 -9.25 -6.90 -20.41
C ALA A 43 -9.41 -7.61 -19.06
N ALA A 44 -8.50 -8.54 -18.73
CA ALA A 44 -8.52 -9.23 -17.44
C ALA A 44 -8.24 -8.26 -16.28
N VAL A 45 -7.26 -7.37 -16.43
CA VAL A 45 -6.93 -6.35 -15.43
C VAL A 45 -8.10 -5.38 -15.22
N HIS A 46 -8.75 -4.93 -16.29
CA HIS A 46 -9.93 -4.07 -16.18
C HIS A 46 -11.10 -4.76 -15.46
N GLU A 47 -11.38 -6.03 -15.77
CA GLU A 47 -12.39 -6.82 -15.06
C GLU A 47 -12.05 -7.00 -13.58
N ASN A 48 -10.79 -7.33 -13.25
CA ASN A 48 -10.34 -7.45 -11.86
C ASN A 48 -10.53 -6.15 -11.08
N ARG A 49 -10.21 -5.01 -11.70
CA ARG A 49 -10.44 -3.68 -11.10
C ARG A 49 -11.92 -3.37 -10.95
N ALA A 50 -12.77 -3.74 -11.92
CA ALA A 50 -14.22 -3.59 -11.82
C ALA A 50 -14.80 -4.41 -10.65
N ARG A 51 -14.32 -5.64 -10.47
CA ARG A 51 -14.67 -6.47 -9.30
C ARG A 51 -14.24 -5.85 -7.99
N ALA A 52 -13.02 -5.31 -7.93
CA ALA A 52 -12.55 -4.61 -6.75
C ALA A 52 -13.38 -3.37 -6.45
N ALA A 53 -13.69 -2.54 -7.46
CA ALA A 53 -14.57 -1.37 -7.34
C ALA A 53 -15.96 -1.75 -6.81
N ALA A 54 -16.55 -2.83 -7.33
CA ALA A 54 -17.83 -3.34 -6.84
C ALA A 54 -17.77 -3.75 -5.36
N ARG A 55 -16.66 -4.34 -4.90
CA ARG A 55 -16.45 -4.64 -3.46
C ARG A 55 -16.25 -3.39 -2.60
N MET A 56 -15.80 -2.30 -3.21
CA MET A 56 -15.72 -0.99 -2.59
C MET A 56 -17.03 -0.19 -2.70
N GLU A 57 -18.07 -0.75 -3.33
CA GLU A 57 -19.37 -0.11 -3.57
C GLU A 57 -19.26 1.21 -4.34
N VAL A 58 -18.29 1.28 -5.27
CA VAL A 58 -18.14 2.41 -6.20
C VAL A 58 -18.24 1.94 -7.65
N PRO A 59 -18.64 2.83 -8.57
CA PRO A 59 -18.55 2.54 -10.00
C PRO A 59 -17.11 2.21 -10.43
N PRO A 60 -16.89 1.39 -11.47
CA PRO A 60 -15.53 1.04 -11.92
C PRO A 60 -14.61 2.24 -12.18
N GLY A 61 -15.15 3.35 -12.69
CA GLY A 61 -14.39 4.59 -12.95
C GLY A 61 -14.03 5.39 -11.70
N HIS A 62 -14.53 5.01 -10.52
CA HIS A 62 -14.29 5.71 -9.26
C HIS A 62 -13.24 5.02 -8.38
N LEU A 63 -12.70 3.88 -8.83
CA LEU A 63 -11.50 3.29 -8.23
C LEU A 63 -10.25 3.83 -8.95
N VAL A 64 -9.60 4.80 -8.33
CA VAL A 64 -8.42 5.46 -8.88
C VAL A 64 -7.14 4.90 -8.29
N THR A 65 -6.10 4.85 -9.11
CA THR A 65 -4.73 4.49 -8.72
C THR A 65 -3.77 5.47 -9.37
N CYS A 66 -2.70 5.86 -8.70
CA CYS A 66 -1.64 6.66 -9.31
C CYS A 66 -0.75 5.82 -10.23
N HIS A 67 0.06 6.49 -11.06
CA HIS A 67 1.25 5.90 -11.63
C HIS A 67 2.35 5.90 -10.55
N GLN A 68 2.41 4.82 -9.78
CA GLN A 68 3.34 4.64 -8.65
C GLN A 68 4.80 4.59 -9.12
N ILE A 69 5.65 5.42 -8.53
CA ILE A 69 7.06 5.61 -8.94
C ILE A 69 8.04 5.55 -7.75
N HIS A 70 7.59 5.07 -6.59
CA HIS A 70 8.33 5.02 -5.32
C HIS A 70 8.82 6.39 -4.83
N SER A 71 8.03 7.43 -5.10
CA SER A 71 8.22 8.80 -4.62
C SER A 71 7.57 9.03 -3.23
N PRO A 72 7.88 10.14 -2.55
CA PRO A 72 7.12 10.59 -1.38
C PRO A 72 5.88 11.43 -1.76
N THR A 73 5.53 11.53 -3.05
CA THR A 73 4.49 12.46 -3.49
C THR A 73 3.10 11.96 -3.13
N CYS A 74 2.37 12.78 -2.36
CA CYS A 74 0.94 12.63 -2.12
C CYS A 74 0.14 13.69 -2.87
N VAL A 75 -0.86 13.26 -3.64
CA VAL A 75 -1.79 14.14 -4.38
C VAL A 75 -3.16 14.19 -3.71
N VAL A 76 -3.88 15.31 -3.86
CA VAL A 76 -5.28 15.41 -3.44
C VAL A 76 -6.16 14.96 -4.60
N VAL A 77 -7.14 14.10 -4.31
CA VAL A 77 -8.09 13.59 -5.31
C VAL A 77 -9.41 14.34 -5.16
N GLU A 78 -9.65 15.29 -6.05
CA GLU A 78 -10.93 16.01 -6.12
C GLU A 78 -11.95 15.28 -7.00
N GLU A 79 -11.49 14.71 -8.11
CA GLU A 79 -12.31 13.98 -9.09
C GLU A 79 -11.61 12.67 -9.51
N PRO A 80 -12.36 11.64 -9.93
CA PRO A 80 -11.76 10.44 -10.48
C PRO A 80 -10.98 10.73 -11.77
N TRP A 81 -9.88 10.01 -11.98
CA TRP A 81 -9.10 10.05 -13.22
C TRP A 81 -9.07 8.69 -13.92
N THR A 82 -8.76 8.71 -15.20
CA THR A 82 -8.51 7.49 -15.98
C THR A 82 -7.07 7.02 -15.79
N PRO A 83 -6.74 5.76 -16.12
CA PRO A 83 -5.36 5.29 -16.13
C PRO A 83 -4.38 6.19 -16.88
N ASP A 84 -4.80 6.76 -18.02
CA ASP A 84 -3.95 7.59 -18.89
C ASP A 84 -3.64 8.97 -18.31
N THR A 85 -4.52 9.48 -17.43
CA THR A 85 -4.35 10.78 -16.77
C THR A 85 -3.90 10.64 -15.31
N ALA A 86 -3.60 9.41 -14.87
CA ALA A 86 -3.17 9.14 -13.51
C ALA A 86 -1.87 9.88 -13.17
N PRO A 87 -1.84 10.66 -12.07
CA PRO A 87 -0.66 11.41 -11.69
C PRO A 87 0.48 10.47 -11.28
N ARG A 88 1.72 10.92 -11.52
CA ARG A 88 2.93 10.27 -11.02
C ARG A 88 3.09 10.58 -9.53
N ALA A 89 2.67 9.65 -8.70
CA ALA A 89 2.63 9.79 -7.25
C ALA A 89 2.51 8.42 -6.60
N ASP A 90 2.75 8.35 -5.30
CA ASP A 90 2.68 7.11 -4.52
C ASP A 90 1.70 7.19 -3.37
N ALA A 91 1.06 8.35 -3.17
CA ALA A 91 0.01 8.52 -2.20
C ALA A 91 -1.10 9.44 -2.69
N MET A 92 -2.27 9.25 -2.10
CA MET A 92 -3.48 10.01 -2.36
C MET A 92 -4.17 10.37 -1.05
N ALA A 93 -4.81 11.52 -1.02
CA ALA A 93 -5.74 11.91 0.04
C ALA A 93 -7.01 12.52 -0.56
N THR A 94 -8.16 12.34 0.09
CA THR A 94 -9.40 12.98 -0.31
C THR A 94 -10.37 13.15 0.86
N ARG A 95 -11.27 14.11 0.72
CA ARG A 95 -12.48 14.27 1.55
C ARG A 95 -13.77 14.06 0.74
N ASN A 96 -13.65 13.75 -0.55
CA ASN A 96 -14.78 13.65 -1.46
C ASN A 96 -15.34 12.20 -1.39
N PRO A 97 -16.62 12.02 -1.02
CA PRO A 97 -17.24 10.70 -0.95
C PRO A 97 -17.31 10.00 -2.31
N GLY A 98 -17.35 8.67 -2.31
CA GLY A 98 -17.58 7.86 -3.51
C GLY A 98 -16.39 7.74 -4.45
N ILE A 99 -15.18 8.18 -4.06
CA ILE A 99 -13.93 7.95 -4.78
C ILE A 99 -13.06 6.99 -3.96
N ALA A 100 -12.81 5.80 -4.50
CA ALA A 100 -11.95 4.80 -3.86
C ALA A 100 -10.48 5.04 -4.21
N LEU A 101 -9.66 5.30 -3.19
CA LEU A 101 -8.21 5.45 -3.31
C LEU A 101 -7.56 4.08 -3.31
N GLY A 102 -7.00 3.66 -4.45
CA GLY A 102 -6.34 2.38 -4.63
C GLY A 102 -4.81 2.46 -4.62
N ILE A 103 -4.16 1.50 -3.97
CA ILE A 103 -2.71 1.32 -3.95
C ILE A 103 -2.37 -0.10 -4.43
N LEU A 104 -1.52 -0.19 -5.46
CA LEU A 104 -1.08 -1.46 -6.03
C LEU A 104 0.21 -1.92 -5.36
N THR A 105 0.28 -3.17 -4.94
CA THR A 105 1.47 -3.73 -4.28
C THR A 105 1.72 -5.19 -4.63
N ALA A 106 2.98 -5.57 -4.56
CA ALA A 106 3.45 -6.95 -4.50
C ALA A 106 4.75 -6.92 -3.69
N ASP A 107 4.62 -6.96 -2.35
CA ASP A 107 5.65 -6.80 -1.29
C ASP A 107 5.77 -5.42 -0.63
N CYS A 108 5.69 -4.31 -1.37
CA CYS A 108 5.70 -2.99 -0.75
C CYS A 108 4.51 -2.81 0.20
N ALA A 109 4.63 -1.98 1.24
CA ALA A 109 3.59 -1.81 2.24
C ALA A 109 2.49 -0.86 1.76
N PRO A 110 1.23 -1.32 1.57
CA PRO A 110 0.12 -0.41 1.38
C PRO A 110 -0.34 0.11 2.75
N VAL A 111 -0.54 1.42 2.87
CA VAL A 111 -1.04 2.05 4.10
C VAL A 111 -2.35 2.76 3.79
N LEU A 112 -3.41 2.45 4.55
CA LEU A 112 -4.72 3.11 4.44
C LEU A 112 -4.95 3.96 5.70
N PHE A 113 -5.48 5.17 5.50
CA PHE A 113 -5.61 6.18 6.55
C PHE A 113 -7.03 6.72 6.60
N ALA A 114 -7.53 7.04 7.79
CA ALA A 114 -8.80 7.74 7.96
C ALA A 114 -8.81 8.64 9.19
N ASP A 115 -9.35 9.86 9.05
CA ASP A 115 -9.85 10.67 10.16
C ASP A 115 -11.38 10.69 10.08
N SER A 116 -12.02 9.99 11.03
CA SER A 116 -13.47 9.84 11.07
C SER A 116 -14.23 11.13 11.36
N LYS A 117 -13.60 12.12 12.00
CA LYS A 117 -14.27 13.39 12.34
C LYS A 117 -14.15 14.38 11.20
N ALA A 118 -12.98 14.46 10.57
CA ALA A 118 -12.76 15.33 9.42
C ALA A 118 -13.36 14.76 8.13
N ARG A 119 -13.73 13.46 8.11
CA ARG A 119 -14.14 12.71 6.91
C ARG A 119 -13.08 12.84 5.82
N VAL A 120 -11.84 12.54 6.20
CA VAL A 120 -10.69 12.54 5.28
C VAL A 120 -10.09 11.14 5.27
N ILE A 121 -9.80 10.62 4.09
CA ILE A 121 -9.08 9.36 3.90
C ILE A 121 -7.79 9.60 3.14
N GLY A 122 -6.85 8.67 3.31
CA GLY A 122 -5.62 8.62 2.55
C GLY A 122 -5.24 7.19 2.22
N ALA A 123 -4.42 7.02 1.20
CA ALA A 123 -3.81 5.74 0.84
C ALA A 123 -2.40 5.98 0.32
N ALA A 124 -1.43 5.19 0.77
CA ALA A 124 -0.02 5.33 0.40
C ALA A 124 0.64 4.00 0.04
N HIS A 125 1.50 4.06 -0.96
CA HIS A 125 2.43 3.02 -1.37
C HIS A 125 3.79 3.25 -0.69
N ALA A 126 4.04 2.53 0.39
CA ALA A 126 5.27 2.61 1.16
C ALA A 126 6.21 1.44 0.80
N GLY A 127 6.78 1.47 -0.41
CA GLY A 127 8.01 0.73 -0.70
C GLY A 127 9.21 1.35 0.03
N TRP A 128 10.33 0.65 0.16
CA TRP A 128 11.46 1.12 0.97
C TRP A 128 11.95 2.53 0.61
N LYS A 129 12.01 2.88 -0.69
CA LYS A 129 12.38 4.22 -1.16
C LYS A 129 11.38 5.29 -0.73
N GLY A 130 10.09 5.04 -0.94
CA GLY A 130 9.02 5.97 -0.59
C GLY A 130 8.88 6.13 0.92
N ALA A 131 8.98 5.02 1.68
CA ALA A 131 8.96 5.03 3.13
C ALA A 131 10.12 5.86 3.70
N LYS A 132 11.35 5.66 3.18
CA LYS A 132 12.52 6.44 3.58
C LYS A 132 12.38 7.92 3.18
N ALA A 133 11.90 8.19 1.97
CA ALA A 133 11.72 9.55 1.46
C ALA A 133 10.55 10.32 2.09
N GLY A 134 9.71 9.66 2.90
CA GLY A 134 8.67 10.31 3.68
C GLY A 134 7.26 10.29 3.07
N VAL A 135 6.90 9.25 2.31
CA VAL A 135 5.55 9.13 1.69
C VAL A 135 4.42 9.12 2.72
N VAL A 136 4.65 8.56 3.90
CA VAL A 136 3.66 8.49 4.98
C VAL A 136 3.42 9.87 5.59
N GLU A 137 4.49 10.60 5.88
CA GLU A 137 4.50 11.97 6.37
C GLU A 137 3.78 12.88 5.37
N ALA A 138 4.10 12.75 4.08
CA ALA A 138 3.46 13.51 3.02
C ALA A 138 1.96 13.21 2.93
N THR A 139 1.55 11.95 3.13
CA THR A 139 0.13 11.57 3.17
C THR A 139 -0.58 12.21 4.36
N VAL A 140 0.00 12.11 5.56
CA VAL A 140 -0.54 12.75 6.77
C VAL A 140 -0.64 14.27 6.59
N ALA A 141 0.38 14.92 6.03
CA ALA A 141 0.37 16.35 5.76
C ALA A 141 -0.76 16.76 4.82
N ARG A 142 -0.97 16.04 3.71
CA ARG A 142 -2.10 16.29 2.79
C ARG A 142 -3.45 16.06 3.47
N MET A 143 -3.58 15.03 4.31
CA MET A 143 -4.81 14.84 5.08
C MET A 143 -5.07 16.01 6.04
N VAL A 144 -4.04 16.56 6.67
CA VAL A 144 -4.14 17.73 7.56
C VAL A 144 -4.56 18.99 6.78
N GLU A 145 -4.02 19.20 5.58
CA GLU A 145 -4.46 20.29 4.69
C GLU A 145 -5.96 20.18 4.36
N LEU A 146 -6.49 18.95 4.29
CA LEU A 146 -7.92 18.68 4.09
C LEU A 146 -8.77 18.75 5.38
N GLY A 147 -8.14 19.01 6.53
CA GLY A 147 -8.82 19.24 7.82
C GLY A 147 -8.68 18.09 8.84
N ALA A 148 -7.94 17.02 8.51
CA ALA A 148 -7.63 15.97 9.48
C ALA A 148 -6.73 16.47 10.61
N LYS A 149 -6.68 15.72 11.71
CA LYS A 149 -5.69 15.95 12.79
C LYS A 149 -4.84 14.70 12.98
N PRO A 150 -3.49 14.80 13.06
CA PRO A 150 -2.63 13.61 13.14
C PRO A 150 -3.03 12.64 14.24
N GLY A 151 -3.26 13.13 15.47
CA GLY A 151 -3.67 12.31 16.61
C GLY A 151 -5.10 11.72 16.53
N ARG A 152 -5.84 11.99 15.46
CA ARG A 152 -7.15 11.38 15.15
C ARG A 152 -7.10 10.44 13.95
N ILE A 153 -6.01 10.47 13.19
CA ILE A 153 -5.84 9.57 12.05
C ILE A 153 -5.64 8.16 12.59
N VAL A 154 -6.40 7.23 12.05
CA VAL A 154 -6.16 5.80 12.15
C VAL A 154 -5.43 5.36 10.90
N ALA A 155 -4.32 4.63 11.07
CA ALA A 155 -3.57 4.06 9.96
C ALA A 155 -3.52 2.52 10.05
N CYS A 156 -3.69 1.88 8.90
CA CYS A 156 -3.64 0.43 8.76
C CYS A 156 -2.60 0.08 7.70
N ILE A 157 -1.58 -0.68 8.10
CA ILE A 157 -0.56 -1.23 7.20
C ILE A 157 -1.04 -2.60 6.74
N GLY A 158 -1.23 -2.77 5.43
CA GLY A 158 -1.70 -4.01 4.83
C GLY A 158 -0.64 -5.10 4.70
N PRO A 159 -0.99 -6.23 4.04
CA PRO A 159 -0.06 -7.29 3.72
C PRO A 159 1.14 -6.76 2.94
N CYS A 160 2.34 -7.10 3.39
CA CYS A 160 3.60 -6.72 2.76
C CYS A 160 4.65 -7.79 3.03
N ILE A 161 5.86 -7.63 2.49
CA ILE A 161 6.95 -8.55 2.77
C ILE A 161 7.35 -8.45 4.25
N ALA A 162 7.35 -9.59 4.95
CA ALA A 162 7.77 -9.61 6.36
C ALA A 162 9.30 -9.62 6.48
N GLN A 163 9.81 -9.20 7.65
CA GLN A 163 11.26 -9.12 7.91
C GLN A 163 11.99 -10.42 7.56
N ARG A 164 11.44 -11.58 7.97
CA ARG A 164 12.02 -12.92 7.66
C ARG A 164 12.20 -13.22 6.17
N SER A 165 11.48 -12.50 5.30
CA SER A 165 11.47 -12.69 3.85
C SER A 165 12.20 -11.55 3.11
N TYR A 166 12.44 -10.41 3.77
CA TYR A 166 13.02 -9.22 3.17
C TYR A 166 14.55 -9.16 3.32
N GLU A 167 15.26 -10.11 2.71
CA GLU A 167 16.73 -10.04 2.62
C GLU A 167 17.18 -8.85 1.74
N VAL A 168 18.16 -8.08 2.22
CA VAL A 168 18.78 -6.93 1.55
C VAL A 168 20.30 -7.02 1.61
N GLY A 169 20.98 -6.34 0.68
CA GLY A 169 22.44 -6.34 0.57
C GLY A 169 23.15 -5.55 1.68
N PRO A 170 24.49 -5.68 1.79
CA PRO A 170 25.32 -5.02 2.80
C PRO A 170 25.23 -3.49 2.78
N GLU A 171 24.97 -2.91 1.61
CA GLU A 171 24.87 -1.47 1.39
C GLU A 171 23.52 -0.87 1.81
N PHE A 172 22.51 -1.71 2.07
CA PHE A 172 21.14 -1.26 2.28
C PHE A 172 20.90 -0.57 3.63
N PRO A 173 21.46 -1.02 4.77
CA PRO A 173 21.21 -0.37 6.07
C PRO A 173 21.80 1.03 6.20
N ALA A 174 23.00 1.26 5.64
CA ALA A 174 23.77 2.49 5.87
C ALA A 174 22.98 3.78 5.59
N PRO A 175 22.27 3.94 4.44
CA PRO A 175 21.46 5.14 4.19
C PRO A 175 20.32 5.37 5.19
N PHE A 176 19.82 4.31 5.85
CA PHE A 176 18.79 4.43 6.89
C PHE A 176 19.41 4.84 8.23
N GLU A 177 20.54 4.24 8.59
CA GLU A 177 21.25 4.56 9.84
C GLU A 177 21.84 5.98 9.84
N GLU A 178 22.32 6.45 8.68
CA GLU A 178 22.78 7.84 8.48
C GLU A 178 21.67 8.88 8.68
N GLU A 179 20.41 8.51 8.38
CA GLU A 179 19.25 9.38 8.60
C GLU A 179 18.85 9.42 10.08
N ASP A 180 18.91 8.27 10.76
CA ASP A 180 18.61 8.11 12.17
C ASP A 180 19.20 6.79 12.68
N GLU A 181 20.10 6.85 13.66
CA GLU A 181 20.78 5.66 14.22
C GLU A 181 19.79 4.62 14.78
N ARG A 182 18.59 5.04 15.19
CA ARG A 182 17.53 4.14 15.68
C ARG A 182 17.00 3.23 14.57
N ASN A 183 17.23 3.56 13.30
CA ASN A 183 16.79 2.71 12.19
C ASN A 183 17.53 1.37 12.12
N ARG A 184 18.67 1.23 12.80
CA ARG A 184 19.37 -0.04 12.99
C ARG A 184 18.47 -1.14 13.57
N ASP A 185 17.49 -0.78 14.40
CA ASP A 185 16.56 -1.72 15.04
C ASP A 185 15.66 -2.45 14.03
N TYR A 186 15.54 -1.95 12.79
CA TYR A 186 14.74 -2.58 11.73
C TYR A 186 15.55 -3.57 10.89
N PHE A 187 16.83 -3.78 11.20
CA PHE A 187 17.69 -4.72 10.50
C PHE A 187 18.09 -5.88 11.41
N ALA A 188 17.81 -7.11 10.98
CA ALA A 188 18.29 -8.32 11.62
C ALA A 188 19.36 -9.00 10.75
N PRO A 189 20.32 -9.76 11.32
CA PRO A 189 21.28 -10.53 10.53
C PRO A 189 20.57 -11.55 9.62
N SER A 190 20.99 -11.63 8.35
CA SER A 190 20.61 -12.75 7.48
C SER A 190 21.53 -13.96 7.68
N ARG A 191 21.07 -15.14 7.26
CA ARG A 191 21.92 -16.34 7.10
C ARG A 191 23.04 -16.14 6.07
N LYS A 192 22.81 -15.28 5.08
CA LYS A 192 23.82 -14.94 4.07
C LYS A 192 24.78 -13.90 4.66
N PRO A 193 26.10 -14.18 4.74
CA PRO A 193 27.06 -13.24 5.31
C PRO A 193 26.99 -11.86 4.65
N GLY A 194 27.02 -10.82 5.47
CA GLY A 194 26.94 -9.42 5.05
C GLY A 194 25.55 -8.97 4.56
N HIS A 195 24.53 -9.83 4.58
CA HIS A 195 23.16 -9.44 4.25
C HIS A 195 22.32 -9.28 5.51
N PHE A 196 21.23 -8.53 5.36
CA PHE A 196 20.32 -8.17 6.46
C PHE A 196 18.88 -8.50 6.10
N LEU A 197 18.03 -8.62 7.12
CA LEU A 197 16.59 -8.78 7.02
C LEU A 197 15.91 -7.49 7.47
N PHE A 198 15.22 -6.81 6.56
CA PHE A 198 14.64 -5.49 6.82
C PHE A 198 13.16 -5.57 7.24
N ASP A 199 12.79 -5.01 8.39
CA ASP A 199 11.40 -4.89 8.84
C ASP A 199 10.75 -3.62 8.30
N LEU A 200 10.28 -3.70 7.05
CA LEU A 200 9.56 -2.60 6.39
C LEU A 200 8.32 -2.16 7.20
N ALA A 201 7.54 -3.11 7.72
CA ALA A 201 6.30 -2.80 8.42
C ALA A 201 6.56 -2.06 9.75
N ALA A 202 7.58 -2.47 10.50
CA ALA A 202 7.99 -1.78 11.71
C ALA A 202 8.60 -0.39 11.40
N PHE A 203 9.43 -0.27 10.35
CA PHE A 203 9.94 1.03 9.91
C PHE A 203 8.79 1.99 9.56
N VAL A 204 7.82 1.55 8.75
CA VAL A 204 6.63 2.34 8.40
C VAL A 204 5.80 2.70 9.64
N THR A 205 5.68 1.78 10.62
CA THR A 205 4.99 2.05 11.90
C THR A 205 5.66 3.18 12.66
N ARG A 206 6.99 3.21 12.72
CA ARG A 206 7.75 4.31 13.35
C ARG A 206 7.49 5.63 12.66
N ARG A 207 7.57 5.66 11.32
CA ARG A 207 7.34 6.87 10.51
C ARG A 207 5.91 7.43 10.71
N LEU A 208 4.91 6.55 10.82
CA LEU A 208 3.54 6.93 11.20
C LEU A 208 3.48 7.58 12.59
N GLY A 209 4.11 6.96 13.59
CA GLY A 209 4.15 7.46 14.96
C GLY A 209 4.82 8.83 15.07
N ASP A 210 5.96 9.00 14.40
CA ASP A 210 6.66 10.29 14.29
C ASP A 210 5.83 11.38 13.61
N SER A 211 4.92 10.99 12.71
CA SER A 211 3.95 11.89 12.06
C SER A 211 2.78 12.27 12.98
N GLY A 212 2.75 11.78 14.22
CA GLY A 212 1.69 12.06 15.19
C GLY A 212 0.46 11.14 15.09
N VAL A 213 0.52 10.06 14.30
CA VAL A 213 -0.54 9.05 14.22
C VAL A 213 -0.48 8.15 15.45
N THR A 214 -1.59 8.05 16.18
CA THR A 214 -1.63 7.36 17.49
C THR A 214 -2.23 5.96 17.42
N VAL A 215 -3.05 5.67 16.41
CA VAL A 215 -3.68 4.36 16.21
C VAL A 215 -3.14 3.74 14.92
N ILE A 216 -2.26 2.75 15.08
CA ILE A 216 -1.60 2.06 13.97
C ILE A 216 -1.84 0.56 14.12
N GLN A 217 -2.46 -0.06 13.12
CA GLN A 217 -2.64 -1.51 13.07
C GLN A 217 -1.87 -2.11 11.89
N ARG A 218 -1.14 -3.20 12.14
CA ARG A 218 -0.44 -3.97 11.10
C ARG A 218 -1.21 -5.24 10.75
N CYS A 219 -1.27 -5.54 9.47
CA CYS A 219 -1.61 -6.87 8.99
C CYS A 219 -0.43 -7.82 9.30
N PRO A 220 -0.67 -9.02 9.88
CA PRO A 220 0.41 -9.95 10.23
C PRO A 220 0.95 -10.75 9.04
N ASN A 221 0.44 -10.47 7.84
CA ASN A 221 0.64 -11.27 6.65
C ASN A 221 1.98 -11.01 5.97
N ASP A 222 2.54 -12.07 5.37
CA ASP A 222 3.80 -12.02 4.61
C ASP A 222 3.53 -12.39 3.15
N THR A 223 3.63 -11.41 2.26
CA THR A 223 3.31 -11.59 0.83
C THR A 223 4.20 -12.61 0.14
N VAL A 224 5.43 -12.81 0.62
CA VAL A 224 6.37 -13.80 0.07
C VAL A 224 5.97 -15.21 0.46
N ALA A 225 5.70 -15.41 1.75
CA ALA A 225 5.41 -16.74 2.33
C ALA A 225 3.99 -17.23 2.03
N GLU A 226 3.01 -16.34 1.95
CA GLU A 226 1.60 -16.68 1.72
C GLU A 226 1.23 -16.57 0.23
N GLU A 227 1.86 -17.44 -0.58
CA GLU A 227 1.71 -17.44 -2.04
C GLU A 227 0.28 -17.66 -2.53
N ASP A 228 -0.51 -18.46 -1.81
CA ASP A 228 -1.93 -18.72 -2.10
C ASP A 228 -2.80 -17.47 -1.94
N ARG A 229 -2.33 -16.49 -1.16
CA ARG A 229 -3.08 -15.28 -0.82
C ARG A 229 -2.57 -14.03 -1.48
N PHE A 230 -1.29 -13.93 -1.82
CA PHE A 230 -0.71 -12.68 -2.33
C PHE A 230 0.28 -12.89 -3.47
N PHE A 231 0.32 -11.90 -4.37
CA PHE A 231 1.44 -11.74 -5.29
C PHE A 231 2.67 -11.22 -4.53
N SER A 232 3.86 -11.55 -5.04
CA SER A 232 5.14 -11.11 -4.47
C SER A 232 6.17 -10.92 -5.58
N TYR A 233 6.76 -9.73 -5.63
CA TYR A 233 7.87 -9.43 -6.52
C TYR A 233 9.12 -10.21 -6.15
N ARG A 234 9.45 -10.27 -4.86
CA ARG A 234 10.58 -11.02 -4.31
C ARG A 234 10.51 -12.49 -4.67
N ARG A 235 9.34 -13.12 -4.53
CA ARG A 235 9.14 -14.52 -4.93
C ARG A 235 9.34 -14.71 -6.42
N SER A 236 8.79 -13.82 -7.24
CA SER A 236 8.97 -13.81 -8.71
C SER A 236 10.47 -13.72 -9.08
N CYS A 237 11.24 -12.82 -8.45
CA CYS A 237 12.69 -12.73 -8.65
C CYS A 237 13.43 -14.01 -8.27
N LEU A 238 13.11 -14.62 -7.13
CA LEU A 238 13.74 -15.86 -6.68
C LEU A 238 13.49 -17.03 -7.64
N ARG A 239 12.38 -16.97 -8.40
CA ARG A 239 12.01 -17.98 -9.40
C ARG A 239 12.44 -17.64 -10.83
N GLY A 240 12.99 -16.45 -11.06
CA GLY A 240 13.32 -15.98 -12.41
C GLY A 240 12.09 -15.80 -13.30
N GLU A 241 10.93 -15.47 -12.72
CA GLU A 241 9.71 -15.19 -13.48
C GLU A 241 9.85 -13.83 -14.22
N ALA A 242 9.25 -13.73 -15.41
CA ALA A 242 9.40 -12.54 -16.26
C ALA A 242 8.58 -11.32 -15.80
N ASP A 243 7.52 -11.55 -15.02
CA ASP A 243 6.66 -10.52 -14.44
C ASP A 243 5.90 -11.10 -13.23
N TYR A 244 5.04 -10.30 -12.61
CA TYR A 244 4.24 -10.65 -11.44
C TYR A 244 2.93 -9.86 -11.41
N GLY A 245 1.89 -10.45 -10.81
CA GLY A 245 0.64 -9.75 -10.53
C GLY A 245 0.80 -8.69 -9.43
N ARG A 246 -0.11 -7.72 -9.39
CA ARG A 246 -0.17 -6.69 -8.34
C ARG A 246 -1.52 -6.76 -7.63
N GLY A 247 -1.47 -6.93 -6.32
CA GLY A 247 -2.64 -6.83 -5.45
C GLY A 247 -3.09 -5.38 -5.32
N LEU A 248 -4.28 -5.17 -4.75
CA LEU A 248 -4.86 -3.86 -4.52
C LEU A 248 -5.18 -3.68 -3.04
N SER A 249 -4.94 -2.49 -2.51
CA SER A 249 -5.49 -2.03 -1.25
C SER A 249 -6.30 -0.77 -1.52
N ALA A 250 -7.51 -0.68 -0.98
CA ALA A 250 -8.38 0.45 -1.28
C ALA A 250 -9.15 0.93 -0.05
N ILE A 251 -9.45 2.23 -0.03
CA ILE A 251 -10.30 2.89 0.96
C ILE A 251 -11.19 3.92 0.27
N VAL A 252 -12.43 4.07 0.75
CA VAL A 252 -13.41 5.04 0.24
C VAL A 252 -14.22 5.62 1.39
N LEU A 253 -14.56 6.90 1.28
CA LEU A 253 -15.59 7.55 2.08
C LEU A 253 -16.96 7.21 1.49
N GLN A 254 -17.81 6.55 2.26
CA GLN A 254 -19.21 6.32 1.88
C GLN A 254 -19.99 7.63 2.05
N GLY A 255 -21.07 7.81 1.28
CA GLY A 255 -21.96 8.99 1.33
C GLY A 255 -22.58 9.17 2.71
#